data_AF-A0A9W6T3F2-F1
#
_entry.id   AF-A0A9W6T3F2-F1
#
_cell.length_a   1.000
_cell.length_b   1.000
_cell.length_c   1.000
_cell.angle_alpha   90.00
_cell.angle_beta   90.00
_cell.angle_gamma   90.00
#
_symmetry.space_group_name_H-M   'P 1'
#
loop_
_entity.id
_entity.type
_entity.pdbx_description
1 polymer ?
#
loop_
_entity_poly.entity_id
_entity_poly.type
_entity_poly.pdbx_seq_one_letter_code
_entity_poly.pdbx_strand_id
1 'polypeptide(L)'
;MSAQESNSLARNNPDGSKGVKLRKSYKNHIADLTGKHTIPTERNLSPVVFGPPREEIVPEIQPMDVNELINCFNFDKTPITGIPGFDSSRLALEDNKSSDKKSKKRSLTASPGNVNGNTDPKRQRI
;
A
#
# COMPACT_ATOMS: atom_id res chain seq x y z
N MET A 1 6.57 -29.16 0.58
CA MET A 1 6.88 -27.87 1.23
C MET A 1 8.13 -28.05 2.06
N SER A 2 9.15 -27.26 1.77
CA SER A 2 10.44 -27.31 2.44
C SER A 2 10.32 -26.78 3.87
N ALA A 3 11.08 -27.33 4.83
CA ALA A 3 11.10 -26.85 6.21
C ALA A 3 11.42 -25.34 6.32
N GLN A 4 12.16 -24.80 5.34
CA GLN A 4 12.48 -23.38 5.23
C GLN A 4 11.24 -22.52 4.94
N GLU A 5 10.32 -22.98 4.09
CA GLU A 5 9.09 -22.26 3.74
C GLU A 5 8.13 -22.21 4.93
N SER A 6 8.03 -23.33 5.64
CA SER A 6 7.22 -23.44 6.86
C SER A 6 7.68 -22.43 7.91
N ASN A 7 9.00 -22.32 8.14
CA ASN A 7 9.55 -21.40 9.13
C ASN A 7 9.36 -19.92 8.74
N SER A 8 9.38 -19.58 7.44
CA SER A 8 9.23 -18.20 6.99
C SER A 8 7.80 -17.65 7.12
N LEU A 9 6.78 -18.51 7.13
CA LEU A 9 5.36 -18.11 7.16
C LEU A 9 4.65 -18.52 8.46
N ALA A 10 5.34 -19.25 9.35
CA ALA A 10 4.78 -19.69 10.61
C ALA A 10 4.37 -18.50 11.50
N ARG A 11 3.29 -18.70 12.25
CA ARG A 11 2.79 -17.71 13.22
C ARG A 11 3.76 -17.49 14.38
N ASN A 12 4.57 -18.49 14.69
CA ASN A 12 5.54 -18.49 15.76
C ASN A 12 6.90 -18.92 15.19
N ASN A 13 7.95 -18.28 15.68
CA ASN A 13 9.33 -18.66 15.42
C ASN A 13 9.70 -19.91 16.24
N PRO A 14 10.81 -20.60 15.92
CA PRO A 14 11.25 -21.79 16.68
C PRO A 14 11.60 -21.48 18.15
N ASP A 15 11.85 -20.22 18.50
CA ASP A 15 12.09 -19.74 19.87
C ASP A 15 10.79 -19.46 20.67
N GLY A 16 9.61 -19.68 20.07
CA GLY A 16 8.31 -19.43 20.69
C GLY A 16 7.84 -17.97 20.62
N SER A 17 8.65 -17.06 20.07
CA SER A 17 8.23 -15.68 19.81
C SER A 17 7.26 -15.60 18.64
N LYS A 18 6.55 -14.47 18.51
CA LYS A 18 5.64 -14.25 17.38
C LYS A 18 6.45 -14.10 16.09
N GLY A 19 6.02 -14.81 15.05
CA GLY A 19 6.57 -14.72 13.71
C GLY A 19 6.32 -13.37 13.05
N VAL A 20 6.80 -13.23 11.81
CA VAL A 20 6.74 -11.99 11.04
C VAL A 20 5.31 -11.48 10.92
N LYS A 21 5.11 -10.19 11.22
CA LYS A 21 3.80 -9.54 11.09
C LYS A 21 3.46 -9.34 9.62
N LEU A 22 2.62 -10.22 9.08
CA LEU A 22 2.09 -10.09 7.73
C LEU A 22 0.86 -9.17 7.71
N ARG A 23 0.77 -8.34 6.67
CA ARG A 23 -0.46 -7.59 6.37
C ARG A 23 -1.43 -8.50 5.63
N LYS A 24 -2.73 -8.30 5.85
CA LYS A 24 -3.78 -9.00 5.09
C LYS A 24 -3.75 -8.68 3.59
N SER A 25 -3.28 -7.49 3.23
CA SER A 25 -3.11 -7.05 1.85
C SER A 25 -1.65 -7.05 1.43
N TYR A 26 -1.40 -7.02 0.13
CA TYR A 26 -0.07 -6.92 -0.47
C TYR A 26 0.55 -5.51 -0.33
N LYS A 27 0.08 -4.67 0.60
CA LYS A 27 0.56 -3.29 0.77
C LYS A 27 2.08 -3.22 1.00
N ASN A 28 2.68 -4.26 1.57
CA ASN A 28 4.13 -4.31 1.76
C ASN A 28 4.90 -4.39 0.43
N HIS A 29 4.32 -4.95 -0.64
CA HIS A 29 4.97 -5.09 -1.95
C HIS A 29 4.87 -3.84 -2.82
N ILE A 30 4.04 -2.88 -2.42
CA ILE A 30 3.83 -1.61 -3.14
C ILE A 30 4.21 -0.41 -2.27
N ALA A 31 4.83 -0.65 -1.11
CA ALA A 31 5.20 0.39 -0.17
C ALA A 31 6.50 1.12 -0.56
N ASP A 32 7.31 0.45 -1.37
CA ASP A 32 8.54 0.94 -2.00
C ASP A 32 8.26 1.77 -3.26
N LEU A 33 7.09 1.61 -3.88
CA LEU A 33 6.66 2.42 -5.01
C LEU A 33 6.39 3.87 -4.57
N THR A 34 6.78 4.83 -5.42
CA THR A 34 6.56 6.24 -5.15
C THR A 34 5.08 6.56 -5.26
N GLY A 35 4.50 7.08 -4.19
CA GLY A 35 3.15 7.61 -4.22
C GLY A 35 2.11 6.97 -3.33
N LYS A 36 0.88 7.45 -3.50
CA LYS A 36 -0.30 6.93 -2.80
C LYS A 36 -1.03 5.95 -3.71
N HIS A 37 -0.84 4.66 -3.44
CA HIS A 37 -1.53 3.60 -4.16
C HIS A 37 -2.76 3.09 -3.38
N THR A 38 -3.89 3.04 -4.08
CA THR A 38 -5.10 2.35 -3.59
C THR A 38 -5.11 0.94 -4.16
N ILE A 39 -5.36 -0.07 -3.32
CA ILE A 39 -5.43 -1.48 -3.74
C ILE A 39 -6.79 -1.72 -4.40
N PRO A 40 -6.86 -1.97 -5.73
CA PRO A 40 -8.11 -2.29 -6.39
C PRO A 40 -8.64 -3.64 -5.92
N THR A 41 -9.96 -3.77 -5.83
CA THR A 41 -10.66 -5.00 -5.44
C THR A 41 -11.22 -5.77 -6.64
N GLU A 42 -11.15 -5.19 -7.84
CA GLU A 42 -11.71 -5.73 -9.08
C GLU A 42 -10.87 -6.90 -9.62
N ARG A 43 -11.55 -7.81 -10.34
CA ARG A 43 -10.94 -9.04 -10.88
C ARG A 43 -10.85 -9.02 -12.40
N ASN A 44 -10.36 -7.93 -12.97
CA ASN A 44 -10.34 -7.70 -14.42
C ASN A 44 -9.41 -8.69 -15.17
N LEU A 45 -8.42 -9.26 -14.50
CA LEU A 45 -7.51 -10.26 -15.09
C LEU A 45 -8.11 -11.66 -15.15
N SER A 46 -9.06 -12.00 -14.27
CA SER A 46 -9.59 -13.37 -14.18
C SER A 46 -10.28 -13.82 -15.47
N PRO A 47 -11.13 -13.01 -16.14
CA PRO A 47 -11.73 -13.39 -17.41
C PRO A 47 -10.72 -13.56 -18.55
N VAL A 48 -9.59 -12.85 -18.50
CA VAL A 48 -8.54 -12.94 -19.53
C VAL A 48 -7.74 -14.23 -19.38
N VAL A 49 -7.40 -14.60 -18.14
CA VAL A 49 -6.56 -15.77 -17.84
C VAL A 49 -7.35 -17.08 -17.83
N PHE A 50 -8.57 -17.06 -17.27
CA PHE A 50 -9.41 -18.26 -17.08
C PHE A 50 -10.57 -18.34 -18.07
N GLY A 51 -10.67 -17.39 -19.00
CA GLY A 51 -11.66 -17.45 -20.06
C GLY A 51 -11.40 -18.65 -20.98
N PRO A 52 -12.45 -19.20 -21.64
CA PRO A 52 -12.25 -20.22 -22.65
C PRO A 52 -11.29 -19.70 -23.74
N PRO A 53 -10.42 -20.55 -24.31
CA PRO A 53 -9.59 -20.17 -25.43
C PRO A 53 -10.45 -19.56 -26.55
N ARG A 54 -10.10 -18.36 -27.00
CA ARG A 54 -10.76 -17.74 -28.16
C ARG A 54 -10.09 -18.32 -29.40
N GLU A 55 -10.70 -19.35 -29.99
CA GLU A 55 -10.12 -20.10 -31.12
C GLU A 55 -9.85 -19.23 -32.36
N GLU A 56 -10.48 -18.06 -32.46
CA GLU A 56 -10.40 -17.18 -33.64
C GLU A 56 -9.58 -15.89 -33.42
N ILE A 57 -9.16 -15.58 -32.19
CA ILE A 57 -8.49 -14.31 -31.87
C ILE A 57 -7.15 -14.61 -31.21
N VAL A 58 -6.15 -14.87 -32.04
CA VAL A 58 -4.75 -14.75 -31.61
C VAL A 58 -4.44 -13.25 -31.59
N PRO A 59 -4.20 -12.63 -30.43
CA PRO A 59 -3.92 -11.20 -30.36
C PRO A 59 -2.56 -10.94 -31.02
N GLU A 60 -2.58 -10.49 -32.27
CA GLU A 60 -1.41 -9.94 -32.93
C GLU A 60 -1.26 -8.47 -32.49
N ILE A 61 -0.14 -8.15 -31.85
CA ILE A 61 0.17 -6.76 -31.47
C ILE A 61 0.58 -6.03 -32.74
N GLN A 62 -0.35 -5.29 -33.33
CA GLN A 62 -0.07 -4.44 -34.48
C GLN A 62 0.75 -3.22 -34.03
N PRO A 63 1.85 -2.87 -34.73
CA PRO A 63 2.60 -1.67 -34.42
C PRO A 63 1.72 -0.44 -34.66
N MET A 64 1.73 0.48 -33.70
CA MET A 64 1.01 1.76 -33.79
C MET A 64 1.88 2.81 -34.47
N ASP A 65 1.30 3.67 -35.32
CA ASP A 65 2.04 4.80 -35.88
C ASP A 65 2.38 5.82 -34.78
N VAL A 66 3.66 6.12 -34.66
CA VAL A 66 4.19 7.05 -33.66
C VAL A 66 3.78 8.49 -33.98
N ASN A 67 3.63 8.84 -35.26
CA ASN A 67 3.27 10.21 -35.63
C ASN A 67 1.83 10.54 -35.28
N GLU A 68 0.91 9.60 -35.54
CA GLU A 68 -0.48 9.69 -35.07
C GLU A 68 -0.54 9.80 -33.54
N LEU A 69 0.25 8.98 -32.83
CA LEU A 69 0.31 9.03 -31.38
C LEU A 69 0.77 10.41 -30.87
N ILE A 70 1.83 10.98 -31.43
CA ILE A 70 2.33 12.30 -31.04
C ILE A 70 1.25 13.38 -31.26
N ASN A 71 0.54 13.32 -32.39
CA ASN A 71 -0.52 14.28 -32.68
C ASN A 71 -1.70 14.14 -31.73
N CYS A 72 -2.07 12.93 -31.33
CA CYS A 72 -3.15 12.68 -30.36
C CYS A 72 -2.77 13.07 -28.92
N PHE A 73 -1.50 13.00 -28.55
CA PHE A 73 -1.00 13.34 -27.22
C PHE A 73 -0.54 14.80 -27.08
N ASN A 74 -0.92 15.67 -28.02
CA ASN A 74 -0.67 17.10 -27.93
C ASN A 74 -1.74 17.79 -27.08
N PHE A 75 -1.46 18.00 -25.80
CA PHE A 75 -2.38 18.61 -24.84
C PHE A 75 -2.08 20.08 -24.59
N ASP A 76 -3.13 20.89 -24.47
CA ASP A 76 -3.02 22.25 -23.96
C ASP A 76 -2.64 22.29 -22.48
N LYS A 77 -1.98 23.36 -22.06
CA LYS A 77 -1.64 23.57 -20.65
C LYS A 77 -2.91 23.66 -19.81
N THR A 78 -2.93 22.92 -18.70
CA THR A 78 -4.04 22.96 -17.76
C THR A 78 -4.23 24.36 -17.18
N PRO A 79 -5.48 24.86 -17.06
CA PRO A 79 -5.74 26.15 -16.44
C PRO A 79 -5.37 26.12 -14.95
N ILE A 80 -5.25 27.30 -14.34
CA ILE A 80 -4.91 27.46 -12.91
C ILE A 80 -5.93 26.74 -12.00
N THR A 81 -7.18 26.60 -12.45
CA THR A 81 -8.26 25.87 -11.77
C THR A 81 -8.09 24.35 -11.80
N GLY A 82 -7.10 23.82 -12.52
CA GLY A 82 -6.88 22.39 -12.70
C GLY A 82 -7.82 21.73 -13.72
N ILE A 83 -7.73 20.41 -13.82
CA ILE A 83 -8.60 19.59 -14.66
C ILE A 83 -9.87 19.25 -13.85
N PRO A 84 -11.08 19.52 -14.36
CA PRO A 84 -12.32 19.17 -13.67
C PRO A 84 -12.40 17.68 -13.32
N GLY A 85 -12.76 17.37 -12.07
CA GLY A 85 -12.89 15.98 -11.60
C GLY A 85 -11.57 15.27 -11.31
N PHE A 86 -10.43 15.93 -11.51
CA PHE A 86 -9.12 15.39 -11.22
C PHE A 86 -8.60 15.87 -9.86
N ASP A 87 -8.21 14.94 -9.00
CA ASP A 87 -7.60 15.22 -7.70
C ASP A 87 -6.08 15.07 -7.79
N SER A 88 -5.37 16.19 -7.68
CA SER A 88 -3.91 16.23 -7.73
C SER A 88 -3.24 15.52 -6.56
N SER A 89 -3.94 15.23 -5.46
CA SER A 89 -3.38 14.46 -4.34
C SER A 89 -3.05 13.00 -4.72
N ARG A 90 -3.65 12.51 -5.82
CA ARG A 90 -3.38 11.19 -6.41
C ARG A 90 -2.11 11.16 -7.24
N LEU A 91 -1.56 12.32 -7.63
CA LEU A 91 -0.34 12.41 -8.44
C LEU A 91 0.91 11.93 -7.73
N ALA A 92 0.83 11.53 -6.46
CA ALA A 92 1.95 10.89 -5.78
C ALA A 92 3.24 11.75 -5.76
N LEU A 93 3.12 13.04 -6.07
CA LEU A 93 4.21 13.99 -6.00
C LEU A 93 4.45 14.26 -4.52
N GLU A 94 5.68 13.99 -4.07
CA GLU A 94 6.11 14.33 -2.73
C GLU A 94 5.88 15.83 -2.52
N ASP A 95 4.97 16.19 -1.61
CA ASP A 95 4.89 17.54 -1.09
C ASP A 95 6.22 17.79 -0.34
N ASN A 96 7.23 18.31 -1.04
CA ASN A 96 8.53 18.72 -0.48
C ASN A 96 8.40 19.91 0.51
N LYS A 97 7.27 20.04 1.21
CA LYS A 97 6.97 21.09 2.18
C LYS A 97 6.53 20.53 3.53
N SER A 98 7.34 19.68 4.17
CA SER A 98 7.26 19.51 5.64
C SER A 98 8.48 18.82 6.26
N SER A 99 9.70 19.32 6.04
CA SER A 99 10.87 18.91 6.85
C SER A 99 11.10 19.78 8.10
N ASP A 100 10.47 20.96 8.21
CA ASP A 100 10.78 21.89 9.31
C ASP A 100 9.56 22.17 10.20
N LYS A 101 9.27 21.31 11.20
CA LYS A 101 8.49 21.68 12.43
C LYS A 101 8.26 20.54 13.44
N LYS A 102 9.21 19.62 13.67
CA LYS A 102 9.07 18.65 14.78
C LYS A 102 10.29 18.53 15.68
N SER A 103 10.85 19.69 16.04
CA SER A 103 11.91 19.82 17.05
C SER A 103 11.49 20.80 18.16
N LYS A 104 10.44 20.48 18.94
CA LYS A 104 10.19 21.06 20.28
C LYS A 104 8.93 20.47 20.96
N LYS A 105 9.03 19.24 21.46
CA LYS A 105 8.18 18.76 22.57
C LYS A 105 8.67 17.43 23.16
N ARG A 106 9.95 17.39 23.55
CA ARG A 106 10.49 16.32 24.40
C ARG A 106 11.44 16.93 25.43
N SER A 107 10.85 17.57 26.43
CA SER A 107 11.44 17.72 27.76
C SER A 107 10.32 18.10 28.73
N LEU A 108 10.47 17.67 29.99
CA LEU A 108 9.62 17.94 31.14
C LEU A 108 8.38 17.03 31.29
N THR A 109 8.62 15.78 31.67
CA THR A 109 8.19 15.25 32.98
C THR A 109 8.82 13.87 33.17
N ALA A 110 10.04 13.85 33.67
CA ALA A 110 10.58 12.72 34.40
C ALA A 110 10.52 13.10 35.88
N SER A 111 9.80 12.31 36.69
CA SER A 111 10.09 12.15 38.12
C SER A 111 9.58 10.78 38.62
N PRO A 112 10.22 10.20 39.65
CA PRO A 112 10.25 8.77 39.89
C PRO A 112 9.52 8.32 41.17
N GLY A 113 9.18 7.01 41.25
CA GLY A 113 9.19 6.26 42.51
C GLY A 113 7.85 5.92 43.20
N ASN A 114 7.69 4.60 43.46
CA ASN A 114 7.32 3.97 44.75
C ASN A 114 5.98 3.21 44.88
N VAL A 115 6.09 1.87 44.74
CA VAL A 115 5.66 0.74 45.60
C VAL A 115 4.38 0.82 46.50
N ASN A 116 3.57 -0.26 46.36
CA ASN A 116 2.56 -0.88 47.27
C ASN A 116 1.05 -0.61 47.07
N GLY A 117 0.28 -1.70 46.90
CA GLY A 117 -0.96 -1.94 47.65
C GLY A 117 -2.29 -2.17 46.92
N ASN A 118 -2.62 -3.46 46.71
CA ASN A 118 -3.92 -4.12 46.95
C ASN A 118 -5.19 -3.93 46.04
N THR A 119 -5.77 -5.10 45.67
CA THR A 119 -7.20 -5.50 45.43
C THR A 119 -7.97 -4.85 44.26
N ASP A 120 -8.81 -5.51 43.44
CA ASP A 120 -9.45 -6.84 43.42
C ASP A 120 -10.00 -7.09 41.97
N PRO A 121 -10.28 -8.33 41.52
CA PRO A 121 -10.69 -8.66 40.16
C PRO A 121 -12.21 -8.85 40.02
N LYS A 122 -12.81 -8.48 38.87
CA LYS A 122 -13.99 -9.13 38.26
C LYS A 122 -14.53 -8.34 37.05
N ARG A 123 -14.51 -8.96 35.88
CA ARG A 123 -15.58 -8.82 34.86
C ARG A 123 -15.62 -10.11 34.03
N GLN A 124 -16.30 -11.12 34.57
CA GLN A 124 -16.91 -12.17 33.77
C GLN A 124 -18.08 -11.56 33.00
N ARG A 125 -18.15 -11.84 31.69
CA ARG A 125 -19.36 -11.65 30.88
C ARG A 125 -19.98 -13.03 30.66
N ILE A 126 -21.23 -13.16 31.06
CA ILE A 126 -22.23 -13.96 30.35
C ILE A 126 -23.00 -12.96 29.49
#